data_AF-A0A8B6LXS8-F1
#
_entry.id   AF-A0A8B6LXS8-F1
#
_cell.length_a   1.000
_cell.length_b   1.000
_cell.length_c   1.000
_cell.angle_alpha   90.00
_cell.angle_beta   90.00
_cell.angle_gamma   90.00
#
_symmetry.space_group_name_H-M   'P 1'
#
loop_
_entity.id
_entity.type
_entity.pdbx_description
1 polymer ?
#
loop_
_entity_poly.entity_id
_entity_poly.type
_entity_poly.pdbx_seq_one_letter_code
_entity_poly.pdbx_strand_id
1 'polypeptide(L)' 'MALDVSDYAYVLETGEISCEGPAAELKRNDEVRRSYLGG' A
#
# COMPACT_ATOMS: atom_id res chain seq x y z
N MET A 1 9.09 -6.52 3.08
CA MET A 1 7.65 -6.18 3.19
C MET A 1 6.92 -6.70 1.95
N ALA A 2 5.61 -6.92 2.01
CA ALA A 2 4.84 -7.42 0.86
C ALA A 2 5.00 -6.52 -0.38
N LEU A 3 4.97 -5.18 -0.20
CA LEU A 3 5.22 -4.22 -1.27
C LEU A 3 6.66 -4.25 -1.83
N ASP A 4 7.61 -4.91 -1.16
CA ASP A 4 8.98 -5.08 -1.68
C ASP A 4 9.11 -6.14 -2.77
N VAL A 5 8.19 -7.08 -2.79
CA VAL A 5 8.23 -8.24 -3.68
C VAL A 5 7.08 -8.26 -4.67
N SER A 6 6.11 -7.35 -4.53
CA SER A 6 4.96 -7.23 -5.42
C SER A 6 5.20 -6.20 -6.52
N ASP A 7 4.60 -6.41 -7.69
CA ASP A 7 4.53 -5.42 -8.77
C ASP A 7 3.35 -4.45 -8.58
N TYR A 8 2.24 -4.94 -8.03
CA TYR A 8 1.00 -4.21 -7.79
C TYR A 8 0.42 -4.57 -6.43
N ALA A 9 -0.31 -3.65 -5.81
CA ALA A 9 -0.97 -3.92 -4.54
C ALA A 9 -2.32 -3.19 -4.40
N TYR A 10 -3.12 -3.74 -3.50
CA TYR A 10 -4.43 -3.23 -3.09
C TYR A 10 -4.44 -3.17 -1.56
N VAL A 11 -4.93 -2.05 -1.03
CA VAL A 11 -5.17 -1.83 0.39
C VAL A 11 -6.67 -1.88 0.61
N LEU A 12 -7.08 -2.72 1.54
CA LEU A 12 -8.49 -2.96 1.83
C LEU A 12 -8.79 -2.44 3.23
N GLU A 13 -9.76 -1.54 3.33
CA GLU A 13 -10.17 -0.89 4.57
C GLU A 13 -11.68 -0.95 4.67
N THR A 14 -12.19 -1.53 5.77
CA THR A 14 -13.64 -1.63 6.05
C THR A 14 -14.43 -2.33 4.93
N GLY A 15 -13.79 -3.25 4.21
CA GLY A 15 -14.42 -3.99 3.11
C GLY A 15 -14.38 -3.28 1.76
N GLU A 16 -13.78 -2.10 1.66
CA GLU A 16 -13.58 -1.35 0.41
C GLU A 16 -12.10 -1.21 0.08
N ILE A 17 -11.76 -1.03 -1.19
CA ILE A 17 -10.39 -0.77 -1.61
C ILE A 17 -10.10 0.72 -1.37
N SER A 18 -9.28 1.03 -0.38
CA SER A 18 -8.91 2.42 -0.05
C SER A 18 -7.76 2.93 -0.90
N CYS A 19 -6.88 2.06 -1.38
CA CYS A 19 -5.77 2.44 -2.24
C CYS A 19 -5.34 1.28 -3.14
N GLU A 20 -5.05 1.54 -4.41
CA GLU A 20 -4.53 0.56 -5.34
C GLU A 20 -3.54 1.19 -6.31
N GLY A 21 -2.57 0.40 -6.78
CA GLY A 21 -1.55 0.89 -7.69
C GLY A 21 -0.31 0.03 -7.77
N PRO A 22 0.66 0.41 -8.62
CA PRO A 22 1.97 -0.21 -8.64
C PRO A 22 2.59 -0.17 -7.24
N ALA A 23 3.15 -1.29 -6.79
CA ALA A 23 3.69 -1.41 -5.44
C ALA A 23 4.81 -0.38 -5.17
N ALA A 24 5.58 -0.04 -6.22
CA ALA A 24 6.62 0.98 -6.16
C ALA A 24 6.07 2.41 -5.96
N GLU A 25 4.85 2.70 -6.39
CA GLU A 25 4.18 3.99 -6.16
C GLU A 25 3.55 4.02 -4.77
N LEU A 26 2.85 2.95 -4.38
CA LEU A 26 2.26 2.83 -3.05
C LEU A 26 3.29 2.90 -1.93
N LYS A 27 4.50 2.37 -2.16
CA LYS A 27 5.65 2.52 -1.27
C LYS A 27 6.10 3.96 -1.04
N ARG A 28 5.89 4.83 -2.02
CA ARG A 28 6.25 6.25 -1.98
C ARG A 28 5.10 7.11 -1.47
N ASN A 29 3.91 6.54 -1.34
CA ASN A 29 2.77 7.22 -0.76
C ASN A 29 2.90 7.24 0.77
N ASP A 30 3.22 8.43 1.31
CA ASP A 30 3.43 8.65 2.75
C ASP A 30 2.21 8.28 3.59
N GLU A 31 1.00 8.35 3.02
CA GLU A 31 -0.24 7.95 3.68
C GLU A 31 -0.31 6.43 3.89
N VAL A 32 0.06 5.65 2.88
CA VAL A 32 0.15 4.19 2.98
C VAL A 32 1.26 3.78 3.94
N ARG A 33 2.41 4.45 3.89
CA ARG A 33 3.53 4.18 4.79
C ARG A 33 3.17 4.43 6.25
N ARG A 34 2.54 5.56 6.57
CA ARG A 34 2.15 5.90 7.95
C ARG A 34 1.03 5.02 8.48
N SER A 35 0.00 4.79 7.68
CA SER A 35 -1.19 4.09 8.14
C SER A 35 -1.03 2.57 8.17
N TYR A 36 -0.18 1.99 7.31
CA TYR A 36 -0.14 0.54 7.10
C TYR A 36 1.23 -0.11 7.19
N LEU A 37 2.32 0.63 6.95
CA LEU A 37 3.68 0.08 7.03
C LEU A 37 4.40 0.42 8.33
N GLY A 38 3.82 1.30 9.14
CA GLY A 38 4.18 1.56 10.54
C GLY A 38 5.67 1.52 10.85
N GLY A 39 6.36 2.65 10.69
CA GLY A 39 7.70 2.91 11.25
C GLY A 39 8.81 1.97 10.82
#